data_AF-A0A6B2V0G8-F1
#
_entry.id   AF-A0A6B2V0G8-F1
#
_cell.length_a   1.000
_cell.length_b   1.000
_cell.length_c   1.000
_cell.angle_alpha   90.00
_cell.angle_beta   90.00
_cell.angle_gamma   90.00
#
_symmetry.space_group_name_H-M   'P 1'
#
loop_
_entity.id
_entity.type
_entity.pdbx_description
1 polymer ?
#
loop_
_entity_poly.entity_id
_entity_poly.type
_entity_poly.pdbx_seq_one_letter_code
_entity_poly.pdbx_strand_id
1 'polypeptide(L)'
;EAALRGARLQAVAAYPWPVQPWLVPGEVAPPVVDQDAVERDTRALVEDFLAAHRTRHPDVAADVTVTPGDAAGQLVAAAQGADLVVVGRHR
;
A
#
# COMPACT_ATOMS: atom_id res chain seq x y z
N GLU A 1 15.30 -12.11 0.49
CA GLU A 1 15.42 -11.49 -0.84
C GLU A 1 16.09 -10.13 -0.84
N ALA A 2 15.48 -9.08 -0.25
CA ALA A 2 16.11 -7.76 -0.15
C ALA A 2 17.48 -7.79 0.55
N ALA A 3 17.56 -8.42 1.73
CA ALA A 3 18.83 -8.64 2.45
C ALA A 3 19.87 -9.40 1.60
N LEU A 4 19.44 -10.44 0.86
CA LEU A 4 20.32 -11.22 -0.01
C LEU A 4 20.90 -10.39 -1.18
N ARG A 5 20.20 -9.31 -1.56
CA ARG A 5 20.62 -8.40 -2.63
C ARG A 5 21.29 -7.12 -2.11
N GLY A 6 21.32 -6.91 -0.79
CA GLY A 6 21.72 -5.62 -0.22
C GLY A 6 20.83 -4.45 -0.70
N ALA A 7 19.57 -4.73 -1.06
CA ALA A 7 18.64 -3.76 -1.62
C ALA A 7 17.65 -3.25 -0.55
N ARG A 8 17.14 -2.03 -0.74
CA ARG A 8 16.02 -1.50 0.04
C ARG A 8 14.71 -2.22 -0.30
N LEU A 9 13.79 -2.27 0.65
CA LEU A 9 12.42 -2.75 0.46
C LEU A 9 11.46 -1.56 0.43
N GLN A 10 10.74 -1.37 -0.67
CA GLN A 10 9.63 -0.43 -0.73
C GLN A 10 8.30 -1.19 -0.67
N ALA A 11 7.57 -1.02 0.43
CA ALA A 11 6.23 -1.57 0.59
C ALA A 11 5.20 -0.55 0.07
N VAL A 12 4.54 -0.90 -1.03
CA VAL A 12 3.49 -0.07 -1.65
C VAL A 12 2.13 -0.60 -1.20
N ALA A 13 1.34 0.26 -0.58
CA ALA A 13 -0.06 -0.01 -0.27
C ALA A 13 -0.95 1.01 -0.97
N ALA A 14 -1.93 0.50 -1.71
CA ALA A 14 -2.92 1.31 -2.39
C ALA A 14 -4.27 1.20 -1.69
N TYR A 15 -4.96 2.33 -1.54
CA TYR A 15 -6.33 2.36 -1.06
C TYR A 15 -7.27 2.87 -2.18
N PRO A 16 -8.46 2.28 -2.33
CA PRO A 16 -9.38 2.66 -3.39
C PRO A 16 -9.83 4.11 -3.20
N TRP A 17 -9.52 4.95 -4.20
CA TRP A 17 -9.88 6.37 -4.18
C TRP A 17 -9.97 6.95 -5.61
N PRO A 18 -10.91 7.89 -5.89
CA PRO A 18 -12.01 8.30 -5.02
C PRO A 18 -12.99 7.14 -4.80
N VAL A 19 -13.59 7.10 -3.61
CA VAL A 19 -14.71 6.20 -3.36
C VAL A 19 -15.85 6.69 -4.25
N GLN A 20 -16.06 6.05 -5.41
CA GLN A 20 -17.21 6.36 -6.25
C GLN A 20 -18.38 5.55 -5.72
N PRO A 21 -19.33 6.17 -4.99
CA PRO A 21 -20.53 5.44 -4.65
C PRO A 21 -21.37 5.25 -5.91
N TRP A 22 -21.76 4.01 -6.17
CA TRP A 22 -22.87 3.75 -7.08
C TRP A 22 -24.13 4.31 -6.39
N LEU A 23 -24.51 5.56 -6.65
CA LEU A 23 -25.77 6.10 -6.13
C LEU A 23 -26.92 5.59 -6.98
N VAL A 24 -27.86 4.90 -6.36
CA VAL A 24 -29.18 4.65 -6.96
C VAL A 24 -30.05 5.90 -6.74
N PRO A 25 -30.86 6.35 -7.72
CA PRO A 25 -31.80 7.45 -7.51
C PRO A 25 -32.70 7.20 -6.29
N GLY A 26 -32.66 8.10 -5.31
CA GLY A 26 -33.41 7.99 -4.05
C GLY A 26 -32.60 7.55 -2.84
N GLU A 27 -31.34 7.14 -3.01
CA GLU A 27 -30.44 6.86 -1.90
C GLU A 27 -29.82 8.14 -1.32
N VAL A 28 -29.64 8.13 0.00
CA VAL A 28 -28.89 9.17 0.72
C VAL A 28 -27.42 9.04 0.29
N ALA A 29 -26.81 10.16 -0.10
CA ALA A 29 -25.39 10.17 -0.43
C ALA A 29 -24.58 9.60 0.75
N PRO A 30 -23.60 8.72 0.49
CA PRO A 30 -22.78 8.18 1.56
C PRO A 30 -22.05 9.30 2.29
N PRO A 31 -21.73 9.10 3.58
CA PRO A 31 -20.99 10.08 4.35
C PRO A 31 -19.68 10.43 3.64
N VAL A 32 -19.28 11.70 3.75
CA VAL A 32 -17.99 12.17 3.23
C VAL A 32 -16.89 11.38 3.92
N VAL A 33 -16.16 10.57 3.16
CA VAL A 33 -15.01 9.83 3.65
C VAL A 33 -13.82 10.78 3.72
N ASP A 34 -13.14 10.83 4.87
CA ASP A 34 -11.87 11.56 5.02
C ASP A 34 -10.74 10.73 4.41
N GLN A 35 -10.22 11.19 3.27
CA GLN A 35 -9.11 10.53 2.57
C GLN A 35 -7.88 10.38 3.47
N ASP A 36 -7.57 11.41 4.26
CA ASP A 36 -6.37 11.43 5.08
C ASP A 36 -6.49 10.42 6.23
N ALA A 37 -7.71 10.19 6.73
CA ALA A 37 -7.97 9.12 7.70
C ALA A 37 -7.72 7.74 7.09
N VAL A 38 -8.25 7.47 5.89
CA VAL A 38 -8.02 6.20 5.18
C VAL A 38 -6.53 5.98 4.90
N GLU A 39 -5.81 7.01 4.50
CA GLU A 39 -4.37 6.93 4.26
C GLU A 39 -3.60 6.62 5.55
N ARG A 40 -3.91 7.30 6.66
CA ARG A 40 -3.28 7.05 7.97
C ARG A 40 -3.54 5.63 8.46
N ASP A 41 -4.78 5.16 8.35
CA ASP A 41 -5.16 3.80 8.77
C ASP A 41 -4.45 2.75 7.92
N THR A 42 -4.41 2.96 6.60
CA THR A 42 -3.69 2.08 5.67
C THR A 42 -2.19 2.04 5.99
N ARG A 43 -1.59 3.20 6.30
CA ARG A 43 -0.18 3.28 6.73
C ARG A 43 0.06 2.49 8.00
N ALA A 44 -0.78 2.68 9.03
CA ALA A 44 -0.64 1.98 10.30
C ALA A 44 -0.68 0.45 10.11
N LEU A 45 -1.59 -0.05 9.29
CA LEU A 45 -1.70 -1.49 8.99
C LEU A 45 -0.42 -2.05 8.35
N VAL A 46 0.16 -1.34 7.38
CA VAL A 46 1.38 -1.78 6.69
C VAL A 46 2.59 -1.68 7.61
N GLU A 47 2.67 -0.62 8.42
CA GLU A 47 3.76 -0.44 9.37
C GLU A 47 3.76 -1.52 10.46
N ASP A 48 2.59 -1.86 10.99
CA ASP A 48 2.42 -2.97 11.95
C ASP A 48 2.82 -4.31 11.35
N PHE A 49 2.38 -4.59 10.11
CA PHE A 49 2.80 -5.79 9.39
C PHE A 49 4.33 -5.87 9.21
N LEU A 50 4.98 -4.74 8.89
CA LEU A 50 6.42 -4.68 8.71
C LEU A 50 7.20 -4.71 10.03
N ALA A 51 6.61 -4.31 11.17
CA ALA A 51 7.30 -4.24 12.45
C ALA A 51 7.92 -5.60 12.83
N ALA A 52 7.18 -6.68 12.68
CA ALA A 52 7.67 -8.04 12.94
C ALA A 52 8.77 -8.51 11.96
N HIS A 53 8.88 -7.90 10.78
CA HIS A 53 9.93 -8.18 9.81
C HIS A 53 11.20 -7.36 10.08
N ARG A 54 11.05 -6.10 10.53
CA ARG A 54 12.18 -5.23 10.89
C ARG A 54 13.03 -5.80 12.01
N THR A 55 12.40 -6.46 13.00
CA THR A 55 13.14 -7.15 14.08
C THR A 55 13.95 -8.34 13.58
N ARG A 56 13.47 -9.04 12.54
CA ARG A 56 14.15 -10.22 11.96
C ARG A 56 15.19 -9.86 10.89
N HIS A 57 15.05 -8.70 10.25
CA HIS A 57 15.90 -8.23 9.16
C HIS A 57 16.27 -6.75 9.37
N PRO A 58 17.05 -6.43 10.42
CA PRO A 58 17.36 -5.04 10.79
C PRO A 58 18.26 -4.32 9.77
N ASP A 59 18.94 -5.08 8.92
CA ASP A 59 19.80 -4.62 7.83
C ASP A 59 19.01 -4.19 6.58
N VAL A 60 17.72 -4.51 6.49
CA VAL A 60 16.86 -4.14 5.37
C VAL A 60 16.18 -2.80 5.66
N ALA A 61 16.58 -1.75 4.95
CA ALA A 61 15.86 -0.49 4.93
C ALA A 61 14.48 -0.68 4.28
N ALA A 62 13.42 -0.63 5.10
CA ALA A 62 12.04 -0.89 4.68
C ALA A 62 11.17 0.37 4.80
N ASP A 63 10.86 0.97 3.64
CA ASP A 63 10.04 2.17 3.50
C ASP A 63 8.60 1.83 3.12
N VAL A 64 7.65 2.66 3.57
CA VAL A 64 6.22 2.50 3.28
C VAL A 64 5.73 3.66 2.41
N THR A 65 5.16 3.32 1.27
CA THR A 65 4.45 4.26 0.40
C THR A 65 2.97 3.89 0.40
N VAL A 66 2.13 4.79 0.90
CA VAL A 66 0.68 4.66 0.84
C VAL A 66 0.18 5.62 -0.22
N THR A 67 -0.63 5.14 -1.16
CA THR A 67 -1.15 5.95 -2.26
C THR A 67 -2.62 5.68 -2.54
N PRO A 68 -3.38 6.69 -2.98
CA PRO A 68 -4.70 6.47 -3.54
C PRO A 68 -4.62 5.74 -4.90
N GLY A 69 -5.62 4.93 -5.20
CA GLY A 69 -5.81 4.29 -6.51
C GLY A 69 -5.76 2.77 -6.49
N ASP A 70 -5.50 2.17 -7.64
CA ASP A 70 -5.42 0.72 -7.78
C ASP A 70 -4.00 0.19 -7.50
N ALA A 71 -3.91 -0.95 -6.81
CA ALA A 71 -2.63 -1.53 -6.43
C ALA A 71 -1.76 -1.92 -7.63
N ALA A 72 -2.38 -2.37 -8.73
CA ALA A 72 -1.63 -2.86 -9.89
C ALA A 72 -0.90 -1.72 -10.60
N GLY A 73 -1.58 -0.61 -10.88
CA GLY A 73 -1.01 0.59 -11.47
C GLY A 73 0.10 1.19 -10.62
N GLN A 74 -0.11 1.27 -9.30
CA GLN A 74 0.90 1.77 -8.37
C GLN A 74 2.14 0.88 -8.32
N LEU A 75 1.97 -0.46 -8.34
CA LEU A 75 3.09 -1.40 -8.43
C LEU A 75 3.83 -1.30 -9.77
N VAL A 76 3.11 -1.15 -10.89
CA VAL A 76 3.71 -0.97 -12.22
C VAL A 76 4.52 0.33 -12.28
N ALA A 77 4.00 1.41 -11.71
CA ALA A 77 4.74 2.67 -11.63
C ALA A 77 6.01 2.52 -10.77
N ALA A 78 5.90 1.89 -9.59
CA ALA A 78 7.04 1.64 -8.72
C ALA A 78 8.09 0.69 -9.34
N ALA A 79 7.66 -0.23 -10.22
CA ALA A 79 8.53 -1.19 -10.87
C ALA A 79 9.61 -0.57 -11.76
N GLN A 80 9.39 0.63 -12.31
CA GLN A 80 10.32 1.27 -13.25
C GLN A 80 11.71 1.53 -12.65
N GLY A 81 11.80 1.66 -11.33
CA GLY A 81 13.07 1.88 -10.61
C GLY A 81 13.46 0.72 -9.69
N ALA A 82 12.83 -0.45 -9.82
CA ALA A 82 13.02 -1.58 -8.91
C ALA A 82 13.81 -2.71 -9.57
N ASP A 83 14.79 -3.28 -8.85
CA ASP A 83 15.54 -4.47 -9.28
C ASP A 83 14.71 -5.75 -9.21
N LEU A 84 13.64 -5.75 -8.39
CA LEU A 84 12.73 -6.87 -8.19
C LEU A 84 11.36 -6.37 -7.71
N VAL A 85 10.30 -6.90 -8.31
CA VAL A 85 8.93 -6.71 -7.85
C VAL A 85 8.42 -8.00 -7.25
N VAL A 86 7.90 -7.94 -6.02
CA VAL A 86 7.30 -9.07 -5.32
C VAL A 86 5.82 -8.80 -5.10
N VAL A 87 4.97 -9.71 -5.56
CA VAL A 87 3.51 -9.65 -5.36
C VAL A 87 3.06 -10.86 -4.55
N GLY A 88 2.06 -10.66 -3.70
CA GLY A 88 1.38 -11.75 -3.03
C GLY A 88 0.51 -12.53 -4.02
N ARG A 89 0.38 -13.85 -3.83
CA ARG A 89 -0.65 -14.61 -4.54
C ARG A 89 -2.02 -14.29 -3.92
N HIS A 90 -2.97 -13.87 -4.75
CA HIS A 90 -4.37 -13.85 -4.36
C HIS A 90 -4.84 -15.31 -4.18
N ARG A 91 -5.65 -15.58 -3.17
CA ARG A 91 -6.31 -16.88 -2.97
C ARG A 91 -7.78 -16.64 -2.70
#